data_AF-A0A4R8FVF3-F1
#
_entry.id   AF-A0A4R8FVF3-F1
#
_cell.length_a   1.000
_cell.length_b   1.000
_cell.length_c   1.000
_cell.angle_alpha   90.00
_cell.angle_beta   90.00
_cell.angle_gamma   90.00
#
_symmetry.space_group_name_H-M   'P 1'
#
loop_
_entity.id
_entity.type
_entity.pdbx_description
1 polymer ?
#
loop_
_entity_poly.entity_id
_entity_poly.type
_entity_poly.pdbx_seq_one_letter_code
_entity_poly.pdbx_strand_id
1 'polypeptide(L)' 'ITNEFFIPFVNLRDNKKGYAVSLIKAGAEIIGKPAGSVRAPLTMPSEQEVATLKRLVEKAETL' A
#
# COMPACT_ATOMS: atom_id res chain seq x y z
N ILE A 1 8.11 -5.22 -14.06
CA ILE A 1 6.94 -5.28 -13.13
C ILE A 1 7.11 -6.22 -11.92
N THR A 2 7.38 -7.53 -12.08
CA THR A 2 7.41 -8.50 -10.95
C THR A 2 8.40 -8.16 -9.84
N ASN A 3 9.68 -7.99 -10.19
CA ASN A 3 10.74 -7.69 -9.22
C ASN A 3 10.68 -6.25 -8.69
N GLU A 4 10.00 -5.37 -9.42
CA GLU A 4 10.07 -3.93 -9.19
C GLU A 4 8.87 -3.37 -8.45
N PHE A 5 7.73 -4.05 -8.55
CA PHE A 5 6.49 -3.68 -7.89
C PHE A 5 5.95 -4.80 -7.01
N PHE A 6 5.66 -5.98 -7.59
CA PHE A 6 4.94 -7.04 -6.88
C PHE A 6 5.74 -7.61 -5.71
N ILE A 7 7.02 -7.94 -5.89
CA ILE A 7 7.85 -8.45 -4.80
C ILE A 7 7.99 -7.41 -3.67
N PRO A 8 8.39 -6.14 -3.94
CA PRO A 8 8.43 -5.11 -2.91
C PRO A 8 7.09 -4.85 -2.22
N PHE A 9 5.98 -4.86 -2.96
CA PHE A 9 4.64 -4.67 -2.42
C PHE A 9 4.22 -5.83 -1.51
N VAL A 10 4.48 -7.07 -1.91
CA VAL A 10 4.21 -8.26 -1.08
C VAL A 10 5.02 -8.21 0.21
N ASN A 11 6.30 -7.82 0.14
CA ASN A 11 7.12 -7.64 1.35
C ASN A 11 6.51 -6.60 2.30
N LEU A 12 6.06 -5.46 1.77
CA LEU A 12 5.39 -4.43 2.58
C LEU A 12 4.07 -4.94 3.18
N ARG A 13 3.29 -5.70 2.41
CA ARG A 13 2.03 -6.31 2.84
C ARG A 13 2.24 -7.31 3.98
N ASP A 14 3.34 -8.04 3.97
CA ASP A 14 3.60 -9.11 4.93
C ASP A 14 4.13 -8.58 6.28
N ASN A 15 4.48 -7.29 6.37
CA ASN A 15 4.89 -6.64 7.63
C ASN A 15 3.84 -6.72 8.75
N LYS A 16 2.54 -6.72 8.40
CA LYS A 16 1.46 -6.76 9.40
C LYS A 16 0.20 -7.42 8.87
N LYS A 17 -0.42 -8.25 9.70
CA LYS A 17 -1.74 -8.84 9.41
C LYS A 17 -2.77 -7.73 9.19
N GLY A 18 -3.51 -7.81 8.08
CA GLY A 18 -4.52 -6.82 7.68
C GLY A 18 -4.07 -5.84 6.60
N TYR A 19 -2.77 -5.77 6.29
CA TYR A 19 -2.25 -4.88 5.27
C TYR A 19 -2.66 -5.23 3.84
N ALA A 20 -3.08 -6.48 3.61
CA ALA A 20 -3.70 -6.88 2.35
C ALA A 20 -4.90 -5.98 1.96
N VAL A 21 -5.62 -5.42 2.93
CA VAL A 21 -6.73 -4.48 2.68
C VAL A 21 -6.32 -3.04 2.93
N SER A 22 -5.64 -2.74 4.05
CA SER A 22 -5.34 -1.34 4.40
C SER A 22 -4.32 -0.69 3.48
N LEU A 23 -3.35 -1.43 2.91
CA LEU A 23 -2.46 -0.89 1.87
C LEU A 23 -3.20 -0.59 0.58
N ILE A 24 -4.19 -1.40 0.19
CA ILE A 24 -5.00 -1.13 -1.01
C ILE A 24 -5.79 0.16 -0.83
N LYS A 25 -6.39 0.37 0.35
CA LYS A 25 -7.11 1.61 0.65
C LYS A 25 -6.18 2.83 0.67
N ALA A 26 -4.99 2.71 1.27
CA ALA A 26 -3.98 3.77 1.25
C ALA A 26 -3.49 4.07 -0.18
N GLY A 27 -3.29 3.03 -0.99
CA GLY A 27 -2.94 3.16 -2.41
C GLY A 27 -4.03 3.86 -3.21
N ALA A 28 -5.30 3.53 -2.96
CA ALA A 28 -6.44 4.18 -3.58
C ALA A 28 -6.48 5.68 -3.27
N GLU A 29 -6.13 6.07 -2.04
CA GLU A 29 -6.00 7.48 -1.65
C GLU A 29 -4.82 8.18 -2.34
N ILE A 30 -3.67 7.52 -2.46
CA ILE A 30 -2.49 8.04 -3.18
C ILE A 30 -2.82 8.38 -4.64
N ILE A 31 -3.63 7.56 -5.31
CA ILE A 31 -4.02 7.77 -6.72
C ILE A 31 -5.26 8.67 -6.88
N GLY A 32 -5.72 9.33 -5.82
CA GLY A 32 -6.86 10.26 -5.86
C GLY A 32 -8.24 9.59 -5.92
N LYS A 33 -8.36 8.32 -5.50
CA LYS A 33 -9.60 7.55 -5.43
C LYS A 33 -9.85 7.03 -4.00
N PRO A 34 -10.12 7.90 -3.02
CA PRO A 34 -10.16 7.52 -1.60
C PRO A 34 -11.25 6.48 -1.31
N ALA A 35 -10.92 5.46 -0.50
CA ALA A 35 -11.82 4.37 -0.11
C ALA A 35 -12.13 4.35 1.42
N GLY A 36 -11.79 5.44 2.10
CA GLY A 36 -11.89 5.60 3.56
C GLY A 36 -10.93 4.70 4.34
N SER A 37 -10.97 4.81 5.68
CA SER A 37 -10.15 3.96 6.55
C SER A 37 -10.71 2.52 6.65
N VAL A 38 -9.90 1.61 7.18
CA VAL A 38 -10.37 0.27 7.58
C VAL A 38 -11.07 0.32 8.93
N ARG A 39 -11.97 -0.64 9.18
CA ARG A 39 -12.63 -0.81 10.47
C ARG A 39 -11.83 -1.77 11.36
N ALA A 40 -11.98 -1.64 12.67
CA ALA A 40 -11.44 -2.60 13.63
C ALA A 40 -11.90 -4.04 13.27
N PRO A 41 -11.04 -5.07 13.42
CA PRO A 41 -9.73 -5.05 14.09
C PRO A 41 -8.54 -4.66 13.18
N LEU A 42 -8.79 -4.24 11.94
CA LEU A 42 -7.71 -3.86 11.02
C LEU A 42 -7.17 -2.47 11.35
N THR A 43 -5.89 -2.24 11.05
CA THR A 43 -5.23 -0.95 11.23
C THR A 43 -4.71 -0.41 9.90
N MET A 44 -4.73 0.91 9.75
CA MET A 44 -4.05 1.58 8.65
C MET A 44 -2.52 1.41 8.77
N PRO A 45 -1.79 1.41 7.63
CA PRO A 45 -0.33 1.49 7.63
C PRO A 45 0.17 2.78 8.27
N SER A 46 1.38 2.75 8.82
CA SER A 46 2.06 3.94 9.35
C SER A 46 2.45 4.92 8.24
N GLU A 47 2.73 6.17 8.58
CA GLU A 47 3.18 7.19 7.61
C GLU A 47 4.41 6.75 6.81
N GLN A 48 5.35 6.05 7.45
CA GLN A 48 6.57 5.52 6.82
C GLN A 48 6.24 4.43 5.78
N GLU A 49 5.28 3.56 6.09
CA GLU A 49 4.81 2.50 5.19
C GLU A 49 3.98 3.08 4.04
N VAL A 50 3.17 4.12 4.30
CA VAL A 50 2.47 4.87 3.25
C VAL A 50 3.45 5.56 2.32
N ALA A 51 4.51 6.19 2.84
CA ALA A 51 5.57 6.79 2.01
C ALA A 51 6.29 5.73 1.14
N THR A 52 6.47 4.52 1.68
CA THR A 52 7.03 3.39 0.94
C THR A 52 6.09 2.92 -0.16
N LEU A 53 4.80 2.78 0.14
CA LEU A 53 3.76 2.46 -0.84
C LEU A 53 3.71 3.50 -1.96
N LYS A 54 3.78 4.79 -1.63
CA LYS A 54 3.78 5.88 -2.61
C LYS A 54 4.92 5.74 -3.62
N ARG A 55 6.14 5.47 -3.16
CA ARG A 55 7.29 5.21 -4.05
C ARG A 55 7.06 4.00 -4.97
N LEU A 56 6.40 2.95 -4.49
CA LEU A 56 6.06 1.78 -5.32
C LEU A 56 5.02 2.13 -6.39
N VAL A 57 4.02 2.94 -6.05
CA VAL A 57 2.99 3.42 -6.99
C VAL A 57 3.63 4.31 -8.07
N GLU A 58 4.44 5.29 -7.68
CA GLU A 58 5.19 6.15 -8.61
C GLU A 58 6.09 5.32 -9.54
N LYS A 59 6.77 4.31 -8.99
CA LYS A 59 7.57 3.40 -9.82
C LYS A 59 6.68 2.64 -10.82
N ALA A 60 5.51 2.15 -10.41
CA ALA A 60 4.60 1.42 -11.29
C ALA A 60 4.05 2.27 -12.46
N GLU A 61 3.93 3.59 -12.29
CA GLU A 61 3.51 4.50 -13.38
C GLU A 61 4.56 4.63 -14.49
N THR A 62 5.82 4.30 -14.21
CA THR A 62 6.94 4.43 -15.15
C THR A 62 7.44 3.09 -15.71
N LEU A 63 6.80 1.97 -15.32
CA LEU A 63 7.10 0.60 -15.78
C LEU A 63 6.20 0.17 -16.94
#